data_AF-A0A535RWV4-F1
#
_entry.id   AF-A0A535RWV4-F1
#
_cell.length_a   1.000
_cell.length_b   1.000
_cell.length_c   1.000
_cell.angle_alpha   90.00
_cell.angle_beta   90.00
_cell.angle_gamma   90.00
#
_symmetry.space_group_name_H-M   'P 1'
#
loop_
_entity.id
_entity.type
_entity.pdbx_description
1 polymer ?
#
loop_
_entity_poly.entity_id
_entity_poly.type
_entity_poly.pdbx_seq_one_letter_code
_entity_poly.pdbx_strand_id
1 'polypeptide(L)'
;MGFREVVFPVDYDRPYGLASACFMLLVVFGEIQGLGFTAVGLLAQRPDLFFDLQFAIAPAAFLVALAASAAVWLKHRALRQHIVRYTADLSSTPEVTAFADRLATRRPQR
;
A
#
# COMPACT_ATOMS: atom_id res chain seq x y z
N MET A 1 9.25 -10.05 11.39
CA MET A 1 8.88 -9.28 10.19
C MET A 1 10.12 -9.14 9.34
N GLY A 2 10.14 -9.73 8.15
CA GLY A 2 11.25 -9.59 7.20
C GLY A 2 11.05 -8.37 6.30
N PHE A 3 12.14 -7.75 5.84
CA PHE A 3 12.09 -6.57 4.96
C PHE A 3 11.24 -6.81 3.69
N ARG A 4 11.34 -8.02 3.09
CA ARG A 4 10.50 -8.42 1.94
C ARG A 4 9.00 -8.35 2.20
N GLU A 5 8.55 -8.66 3.42
CA GLU A 5 7.13 -8.59 3.79
C GLU A 5 6.62 -7.14 3.87
N VAL A 6 7.51 -6.17 4.16
CA VAL A 6 7.17 -4.74 4.23
C VAL A 6 7.10 -4.12 2.84
N VAL A 7 8.01 -4.53 1.95
CA VAL A 7 8.14 -4.03 0.58
C VAL A 7 7.05 -4.58 -0.33
N PHE A 8 6.74 -5.89 -0.20
CA PHE A 8 5.76 -6.58 -1.04
C PHE A 8 4.66 -7.23 -0.20
N PRO A 9 3.84 -6.46 0.54
CA PRO A 9 2.82 -7.04 1.42
C PRO A 9 1.81 -7.91 0.66
N VAL A 10 1.57 -7.59 -0.63
CA VAL A 10 0.65 -8.32 -1.51
C VAL A 10 1.17 -9.73 -1.84
N ASP A 11 2.48 -9.90 -2.02
CA ASP A 11 3.08 -11.21 -2.35
C ASP A 11 3.11 -12.17 -1.14
N TYR A 12 2.89 -11.64 0.06
CA TYR A 12 2.91 -12.39 1.32
C TYR A 12 1.54 -12.47 2.00
N ASP A 13 0.46 -12.13 1.30
CA ASP A 13 -0.92 -12.10 1.85
C ASP A 13 -1.04 -11.29 3.15
N ARG A 14 -0.19 -10.28 3.31
CA ARG A 14 -0.10 -9.45 4.51
C ARG A 14 -0.92 -8.17 4.31
N PRO A 15 -1.59 -7.68 5.36
CA PRO A 15 -2.30 -6.41 5.29
C PRO A 15 -1.30 -5.27 5.06
N TYR A 16 -1.65 -4.37 4.14
CA TYR A 16 -0.86 -3.16 3.86
C TYR A 16 -0.76 -2.31 5.14
N GLY A 17 0.41 -2.32 5.76
CA GLY A 17 0.66 -1.70 7.06
C GLY A 17 1.20 -0.27 6.95
N LEU A 18 1.35 0.39 8.10
CA LEU A 18 2.01 1.69 8.20
C LEU A 18 3.46 1.63 7.69
N ALA A 19 4.17 0.53 7.98
CA ALA A 19 5.53 0.31 7.48
C ALA A 19 5.60 0.27 5.94
N SER A 20 4.66 -0.41 5.27
CA SER A 20 4.58 -0.43 3.80
C SER A 20 4.24 0.95 3.22
N ALA A 21 3.41 1.74 3.91
CA ALA A 21 3.14 3.12 3.52
C ALA A 21 4.39 4.01 3.65
N CYS A 22 5.13 3.92 4.76
CA CYS A 22 6.40 4.63 4.92
C CYS A 22 7.43 4.23 3.87
N PHE A 23 7.52 2.93 3.55
CA PHE A 23 8.38 2.44 2.48
C PHE A 23 7.99 3.03 1.12
N MET A 24 6.69 3.00 0.79
CA MET A 24 6.18 3.59 -0.45
C MET A 24 6.47 5.11 -0.53
N LEU A 25 6.36 5.82 0.59
CA LEU A 25 6.72 7.24 0.66
C LEU A 25 8.19 7.44 0.31
N LEU A 26 9.10 6.65 0.88
CA LEU A 26 10.53 6.76 0.60
C LEU A 26 10.86 6.44 -0.86
N VAL A 27 10.24 5.40 -1.42
CA VAL A 27 10.42 5.02 -2.82
C VAL A 27 9.94 6.13 -3.75
N VAL A 28 8.69 6.58 -3.59
CA VAL A 28 8.12 7.63 -4.44
C VAL A 28 8.89 8.95 -4.31
N PHE A 29 9.29 9.31 -3.08
CA PHE A 29 10.12 10.49 -2.87
C PHE A 29 11.47 10.38 -3.59
N GLY A 30 12.13 9.22 -3.48
CA GLY A 30 13.38 8.93 -4.18
C GLY A 30 13.23 8.97 -5.71
N GLU A 31 12.14 8.41 -6.24
CA GLU A 31 11.86 8.45 -7.68
C GLU A 31 11.61 9.86 -8.19
N ILE A 32 10.83 10.68 -7.48
CA ILE A 32 10.61 12.09 -7.88
C ILE A 32 11.94 12.86 -7.90
N GLN A 33 12.78 12.67 -6.90
CA GLN A 33 14.11 13.29 -6.85
C GLN A 33 15.04 12.77 -7.97
N GLY A 34 15.05 11.46 -8.21
CA GLY A 34 15.85 10.85 -9.27
C GLY A 34 15.42 11.29 -10.68
N LEU A 35 14.11 11.39 -10.92
CA LEU A 35 13.56 11.92 -12.17
C LEU A 35 13.87 13.41 -12.33
N GLY A 36 13.74 14.21 -11.26
CA GLY A 36 14.13 15.62 -11.25
C GLY A 36 15.61 15.80 -11.59
N PHE A 37 16.49 15.00 -10.98
CA PHE A 37 17.92 15.01 -11.28
C PHE A 37 18.21 14.59 -12.72
N THR A 38 17.52 13.56 -13.23
CA THR A 38 17.70 13.11 -14.62
C THR A 38 17.24 14.19 -15.61
N ALA A 39 16.09 14.83 -15.35
CA ALA A 39 15.55 15.88 -16.20
C ALA A 39 16.41 17.16 -16.20
N VAL A 40 16.84 17.62 -15.02
CA VAL A 40 17.55 18.90 -14.89
C VAL A 40 19.07 18.72 -15.02
N GLY A 41 19.62 17.68 -14.41
CA GLY A 41 21.05 17.37 -14.40
C GLY A 41 21.55 16.77 -15.71
N LEU A 42 20.86 15.77 -16.26
CA LEU A 42 21.32 15.07 -17.47
C LEU A 42 20.74 15.67 -18.76
N LEU A 43 19.41 15.89 -18.81
CA LEU A 43 18.74 16.39 -20.02
C LEU A 43 18.96 17.89 -20.23
N ALA A 44 18.80 18.70 -19.19
CA ALA A 44 19.04 20.14 -19.28
C ALA A 44 20.52 20.54 -19.06
N GLN A 45 21.40 19.58 -18.75
CA GLN A 45 22.82 19.77 -18.45
C GLN A 45 23.11 20.86 -17.40
N ARG A 46 22.19 21.05 -16.44
CA ARG A 46 22.29 22.07 -15.39
C ARG A 46 22.13 21.42 -14.01
N PRO A 47 23.10 20.56 -13.58
CA PRO A 47 23.04 19.95 -12.26
C PRO A 47 23.00 21.01 -11.14
N ASP A 48 23.65 22.15 -11.34
CA ASP A 48 23.65 23.27 -10.39
C ASP A 48 22.23 23.79 -10.11
N LEU A 49 21.39 23.90 -11.15
CA LEU A 49 20.02 24.37 -11.02
C LEU A 49 19.17 23.41 -10.18
N PHE A 50 19.43 22.10 -10.29
CA PHE A 50 18.74 21.10 -9.47
C PHE A 50 19.08 21.26 -8.00
N PHE A 51 20.36 21.46 -7.67
CA PHE A 51 20.81 21.65 -6.28
C PHE A 51 20.34 23.00 -5.71
N ASP A 52 20.37 24.08 -6.49
CA ASP A 52 19.88 25.39 -6.05
C ASP A 52 18.37 25.36 -5.74
N LEU A 53 17.58 24.67 -6.55
CA LEU A 53 16.14 24.53 -6.32
C LEU A 53 15.76 23.45 -5.30
N GLN A 54 16.70 22.67 -4.76
CA GLN A 54 16.37 21.58 -3.83
C GLN A 54 15.58 22.05 -2.62
N PHE A 55 15.84 23.26 -2.12
CA PHE A 55 15.10 23.81 -0.99
C PHE A 55 13.59 23.94 -1.26
N ALA A 56 13.18 24.12 -2.53
CA ALA A 56 11.77 24.17 -2.94
C ALA A 56 11.27 22.81 -3.44
N ILE A 57 12.09 22.08 -4.21
CA ILE A 57 11.72 20.81 -4.83
C ILE A 57 11.58 19.70 -3.78
N ALA A 58 12.51 19.58 -2.82
CA ALA A 58 12.47 18.54 -1.80
C ALA A 58 11.16 18.55 -0.97
N PRO A 59 10.74 19.68 -0.36
CA PRO A 59 9.50 19.68 0.41
C PRO A 59 8.26 19.45 -0.47
N ALA A 60 8.23 19.97 -1.70
CA ALA A 60 7.14 19.73 -2.63
C ALA A 60 7.04 18.24 -3.01
N ALA A 61 8.17 17.62 -3.37
CA ALA A 61 8.26 16.19 -3.69
C ALA A 61 7.86 15.32 -2.48
N PHE A 62 8.26 15.72 -1.28
CA PHE A 62 7.87 15.02 -0.05
C PHE A 62 6.36 15.07 0.20
N LEU A 63 5.72 16.24 0.03
CA LEU A 63 4.28 16.39 0.19
C LEU A 63 3.50 15.54 -0.84
N VAL A 64 3.97 15.51 -2.09
CA VAL A 64 3.38 14.67 -3.14
C VAL A 64 3.53 13.19 -2.80
N ALA A 65 4.72 12.75 -2.40
CA ALA A 65 4.98 11.36 -1.99
C ALA A 65 4.14 10.96 -0.76
N LEU A 66 3.97 11.87 0.20
CA LEU A 66 3.15 11.67 1.38
C LEU A 66 1.67 11.57 1.03
N ALA A 67 1.16 12.44 0.17
CA ALA A 67 -0.21 12.38 -0.32
C ALA A 67 -0.49 11.08 -1.08
N ALA A 68 0.41 10.67 -1.98
CA ALA A 68 0.30 9.43 -2.73
C ALA A 68 0.31 8.20 -1.82
N SER A 69 1.27 8.12 -0.90
CA SER A 69 1.36 7.02 0.06
C SER A 69 0.14 6.96 0.98
N ALA A 70 -0.33 8.10 1.48
CA ALA A 70 -1.53 8.18 2.30
C ALA A 70 -2.78 7.73 1.52
N ALA A 71 -2.93 8.14 0.26
CA ALA A 71 -4.05 7.72 -0.59
C ALA A 71 -4.06 6.21 -0.81
N VAL A 72 -2.91 5.61 -1.08
CA VAL A 72 -2.77 4.15 -1.25
C VAL A 72 -3.09 3.42 0.05
N TRP A 73 -2.60 3.91 1.18
CA TRP A 73 -2.89 3.35 2.49
C TRP A 73 -4.39 3.39 2.83
N LEU A 74 -5.05 4.53 2.56
CA LEU A 74 -6.49 4.69 2.76
C LEU A 74 -7.29 3.75 1.86
N LYS A 75 -6.92 3.63 0.58
CA LYS A 75 -7.56 2.71 -0.37
C LYS A 75 -7.45 1.26 0.10
N HIS A 76 -6.27 0.82 0.53
CA HIS A 76 -6.08 -0.54 1.07
C HIS A 76 -6.87 -0.77 2.36
N ARG A 77 -6.94 0.23 3.24
CA ARG A 77 -7.74 0.14 4.47
C ARG A 77 -9.23 0.00 4.15
N ALA A 78 -9.75 0.78 3.20
CA ALA A 78 -11.13 0.69 2.75
C ALA A 78 -11.44 -0.67 2.09
N LEU A 79 -10.55 -1.16 1.23
CA LEU A 79 -10.68 -2.48 0.60
C LEU A 79 -10.73 -3.60 1.65
N ARG A 80 -9.84 -3.56 2.64
CA ARG A 80 -9.83 -4.53 3.74
C ARG A 80 -11.14 -4.52 4.54
N GLN A 81 -11.67 -3.33 4.84
CA GLN A 81 -12.96 -3.21 5.52
C GLN A 81 -14.10 -3.76 4.65
N HIS A 82 -14.08 -3.51 3.34
CA HIS A 82 -15.06 -4.03 2.40
C HIS A 82 -15.02 -5.56 2.33
N ILE A 83 -13.84 -6.17 2.22
CA ILE A 83 -13.67 -7.62 2.19
C ILE A 83 -14.20 -8.24 3.49
N VAL A 84 -13.81 -7.70 4.65
CA VAL A 84 -14.27 -8.20 5.96
C VAL A 84 -15.80 -8.14 6.07
N ARG A 85 -16.41 -7.02 5.66
CA ARG A 85 -17.87 -6.86 5.65
C ARG A 85 -18.54 -7.85 4.70
N TYR A 86 -18.04 -7.97 3.48
CA TYR A 86 -18.59 -8.89 2.49
C TYR A 86 -18.48 -10.34 2.94
N THR A 87 -17.35 -10.76 3.50
CA THR A 87 -17.19 -12.11 4.06
C THR A 87 -18.10 -12.36 5.25
N ALA A 88 -18.32 -11.36 6.11
CA ALA A 88 -19.25 -11.47 7.22
C ALA A 88 -20.69 -11.66 6.69
N ASP A 89 -21.11 -10.86 5.71
CA ASP A 89 -22.44 -10.91 5.10
C ASP A 89 -22.69 -12.26 4.38
N LEU A 90 -21.67 -12.76 3.66
CA LEU A 90 -21.67 -14.07 3.01
C LEU A 90 -21.73 -15.22 4.03
N SER A 91 -21.10 -15.07 5.19
CA SER A 91 -21.16 -16.08 6.26
C SER A 91 -22.49 -16.10 7.00
N SER A 92 -23.21 -14.96 7.02
CA SER A 92 -24.53 -14.83 7.63
C SER A 92 -25.69 -15.18 6.70
N THR A 93 -25.40 -15.52 5.43
CA THR A 93 -26.45 -15.86 4.47
C THR A 93 -27.08 -17.22 4.86
N PRO A 94 -28.42 -17.38 4.81
CA PRO A 94 -29.11 -18.58 5.32
C PRO A 94 -28.66 -19.89 4.65
N GLU A 95 -28.18 -19.82 3.42
CA GLU A 95 -27.66 -20.97 2.69
C GLU A 95 -26.31 -21.45 3.23
N VAL A 96 -25.43 -20.52 3.61
CA VAL A 96 -24.11 -20.83 4.16
C VAL A 96 -24.23 -21.36 5.59
N THR A 97 -25.12 -20.79 6.39
CA THR A 97 -25.43 -21.32 7.73
C THR A 97 -26.07 -22.72 7.65
N ALA A 98 -27.02 -22.93 6.74
CA ALA A 98 -27.63 -24.25 6.53
C ALA A 98 -26.63 -25.29 5.99
N PHE A 99 -25.67 -24.89 5.15
CA PHE A 99 -24.60 -25.77 4.69
C PHE A 99 -23.60 -26.10 5.81
N ALA A 100 -23.22 -25.11 6.62
CA ALA A 100 -22.38 -25.30 7.80
C ALA A 100 -23.04 -26.25 8.82
N ASP A 101 -24.34 -26.11 9.07
CA ASP A 101 -25.10 -27.01 9.95
C ASP A 101 -25.13 -28.45 9.43
N ARG A 102 -25.31 -28.65 8.11
CA ARG A 102 -25.25 -29.98 7.47
C ARG A 102 -23.86 -30.61 7.58
N LEU A 103 -22.80 -29.81 7.47
CA LEU A 103 -21.42 -30.27 7.67
C LEU A 103 -21.15 -30.63 9.13
N ALA A 104 -21.67 -29.85 10.08
CA ALA A 104 -21.55 -30.11 11.51
C ALA A 104 -22.24 -31.42 11.91
N THR A 105 -23.42 -31.70 11.35
CA THR A 105 -24.13 -32.98 11.57
C THR A 105 -23.46 -34.19 10.90
N ARG A 106 -22.70 -33.98 9.82
CA ARG A 106 -21.96 -35.05 9.13
C ARG A 106 -20.57 -35.34 9.70
N ARG A 107 -20.04 -34.49 10.58
CA ARG A 107 -18.78 -34.78 11.29
C ARG A 107 -19.06 -35.84 12.36
N PRO A 108 -18.48 -37.05 12.27
CA PRO A 108 -18.58 -38.01 13.36
C PRO A 108 -17.86 -37.40 14.58
N GLN A 109 -18.61 -37.26 15.69
CA GLN A 109 -18.03 -36.89 16.98
C GLN A 109 -16.97 -37.93 17.33
N ARG A 110 -15.72 -37.50 17.36
CA ARG A 110 -14.59 -38.31 17.83
C ARG A 110 -14.01 -37.64 19.05
#